data_AF-A0A6G9XYH9-F1
#
_entry.id   AF-A0A6G9XYH9-F1
#
_cell.length_a   1.000
_cell.length_b   1.000
_cell.length_c   1.000
_cell.angle_alpha   90.00
_cell.angle_beta   90.00
_cell.angle_gamma   90.00
#
_symmetry.space_group_name_H-M   'P 1'
#
loop_
_entity.id
_entity.type
_entity.pdbx_description
1 polymer ?
#
loop_
_entity_poly.entity_id
_entity_poly.type
_entity_poly.pdbx_seq_one_letter_code
_entity_poly.pdbx_strand_id
1 'polypeptide(L)'
;MNPMAREVSDPRPEAADGCDPNALLERFRAAVAVVSDTATEYYADENRSASETAKFYDEIAEYHREAAEAMELLDEHLSGGGRLPDAWRLG
;
A
#
# COMPACT_ATOMS: atom_id res chain seq x y z
N MET A 1 -22.50 -49.04 15.45
CA MET A 1 -22.48 -48.27 14.19
C MET A 1 -21.78 -46.95 14.48
N ASN A 2 -20.63 -46.71 13.86
CA ASN A 2 -19.78 -45.54 14.11
C ASN A 2 -20.35 -44.28 13.45
N PRO A 3 -20.26 -43.10 14.10
CA PRO A 3 -20.51 -41.81 13.48
C PRO A 3 -19.22 -41.28 12.83
N MET A 4 -19.22 -41.15 11.51
CA MET A 4 -18.20 -40.49 10.69
C MET A 4 -18.96 -39.90 9.48
N ALA A 5 -18.73 -38.71 8.95
CA ALA A 5 -17.82 -37.62 9.27
C ALA A 5 -18.31 -36.38 8.50
N ARG A 6 -18.13 -35.20 9.09
CA ARG A 6 -17.83 -33.91 8.45
C ARG A 6 -18.15 -33.75 6.95
N GLU A 7 -19.14 -32.90 6.67
CA GLU A 7 -19.07 -31.94 5.57
C GLU A 7 -19.36 -30.55 6.11
N VAL A 8 -18.37 -29.98 6.79
CA VAL A 8 -18.22 -28.51 6.88
C VAL A 8 -17.59 -28.07 5.58
N SER A 9 -18.42 -27.86 4.56
CA SER A 9 -18.07 -26.99 3.44
C SER A 9 -18.88 -25.71 3.62
N ASP A 10 -18.47 -24.90 4.61
CA ASP A 10 -18.76 -23.47 4.54
C ASP A 10 -18.10 -22.95 3.26
N PRO A 11 -18.82 -22.27 2.36
CA PRO A 11 -18.17 -21.51 1.31
C PRO A 11 -17.34 -20.45 2.02
N ARG A 12 -16.00 -20.60 1.93
CA ARG A 12 -15.08 -19.52 2.26
C ARG A 12 -15.64 -18.25 1.62
N PRO A 13 -15.95 -17.20 2.38
CA PRO A 13 -16.45 -15.97 1.78
C PRO A 13 -15.44 -15.58 0.70
N GLU A 14 -15.94 -15.41 -0.53
CA GLU A 14 -15.19 -14.82 -1.63
C GLU A 14 -14.43 -13.64 -1.05
N ALA A 15 -13.09 -13.69 -1.15
CA ALA A 15 -12.23 -12.62 -0.70
C ALA A 15 -12.83 -11.33 -1.27
N ALA A 16 -13.27 -10.45 -0.37
CA ALA A 16 -13.80 -9.16 -0.76
C ALA A 16 -12.81 -8.53 -1.75
N ASP A 17 -13.30 -8.27 -2.95
CA ASP A 17 -12.64 -7.66 -4.10
C ASP A 17 -12.30 -6.18 -3.79
N GLY A 18 -11.54 -5.96 -2.70
CA GLY A 18 -11.26 -4.64 -2.12
C GLY A 18 -9.76 -4.35 -1.99
N CYS A 19 -8.90 -5.28 -2.41
CA CYS A 19 -7.45 -5.15 -2.34
C CYS A 19 -6.88 -5.56 -3.70
N ASP A 20 -6.86 -4.62 -4.66
CA ASP A 20 -6.17 -4.82 -5.93
C ASP A 20 -4.67 -4.53 -5.77
N PRO A 21 -3.77 -5.52 -5.92
CA PRO A 21 -2.34 -5.32 -5.67
C PRO A 21 -1.68 -4.32 -6.63
N ASN A 22 -2.22 -4.17 -7.85
CA ASN A 22 -1.72 -3.15 -8.77
C ASN A 22 -2.09 -1.76 -8.27
N ALA A 23 -3.34 -1.54 -7.86
CA ALA A 23 -3.79 -0.27 -7.29
C ALA A 23 -2.99 0.12 -6.04
N LEU A 24 -2.64 -0.84 -5.16
CA LEU A 24 -1.77 -0.58 -4.02
C LEU A 24 -0.34 -0.18 -4.43
N LEU A 25 0.24 -0.87 -5.41
CA LEU A 25 1.55 -0.46 -5.95
C LEU A 25 1.50 0.89 -6.65
N GLU A 26 0.43 1.19 -7.37
CA GLU A 26 0.22 2.49 -8.01
C GLU A 26 0.12 3.60 -6.96
N ARG A 27 -0.65 3.37 -5.87
CA ARG A 27 -0.74 4.30 -4.74
C ARG A 27 0.62 4.52 -4.07
N PHE A 28 1.37 3.46 -3.79
CA PHE A 28 2.73 3.56 -3.26
C PHE A 28 3.64 4.39 -4.18
N ARG A 29 3.65 4.09 -5.48
CA ARG A 29 4.49 4.81 -6.46
C ARG A 29 4.09 6.28 -6.57
N ALA A 30 2.80 6.59 -6.53
CA ALA A 30 2.29 7.95 -6.55
C ALA A 30 2.76 8.72 -5.30
N ALA A 31 2.60 8.15 -4.10
CA ALA A 31 3.05 8.79 -2.87
C ALA A 31 4.58 9.04 -2.86
N VAL A 32 5.38 8.07 -3.33
CA VAL A 32 6.85 8.23 -3.45
C VAL A 32 7.22 9.29 -4.49
N ALA A 33 6.49 9.37 -5.61
CA ALA A 33 6.72 10.40 -6.62
C ALA A 33 6.46 11.80 -6.04
N VAL A 34 5.36 11.98 -5.30
CA VAL A 34 5.05 13.26 -4.65
C VAL A 34 6.12 13.62 -3.62
N VAL A 35 6.58 12.68 -2.79
CA VAL A 35 7.70 12.92 -1.85
C VAL A 35 8.95 13.43 -2.59
N SER A 36 9.29 12.80 -3.72
CA SER A 36 10.45 13.21 -4.53
C SER A 36 10.28 14.61 -5.11
N ASP A 37 9.10 14.92 -5.64
CA ASP A 37 8.79 16.21 -6.26
C ASP A 37 8.78 17.32 -5.21
N THR A 38 8.05 17.13 -4.11
CA THR A 38 8.00 18.07 -2.98
C THR A 38 9.39 18.31 -2.39
N ALA A 39 10.22 17.26 -2.24
CA ALA A 39 11.61 17.43 -1.77
C ALA A 39 12.46 18.22 -2.77
N THR A 40 12.30 17.97 -4.07
CA THR A 40 13.01 18.70 -5.12
C THR A 40 12.66 20.19 -5.08
N GLU A 41 11.37 20.51 -4.98
CA GLU A 41 10.90 21.89 -4.85
C GLU A 41 11.39 22.52 -3.54
N TYR A 42 11.34 21.77 -2.43
CA TYR A 42 11.81 22.21 -1.13
C TYR A 42 13.27 22.67 -1.16
N TYR A 43 14.15 21.81 -1.69
CA TYR A 43 15.59 22.07 -1.75
C TYR A 43 16.02 23.00 -2.88
N ALA A 44 15.14 23.36 -3.81
CA ALA A 44 15.43 24.36 -4.85
C ALA A 44 15.44 25.81 -4.31
N ASP A 45 14.83 26.07 -3.15
CA ASP A 45 14.82 27.39 -2.51
C ASP A 45 15.66 27.41 -1.24
N GLU A 46 16.75 28.19 -1.26
CA GLU A 46 17.70 28.33 -0.16
C GLU A 46 17.21 29.28 0.96
N ASN A 47 16.14 30.07 0.74
CA ASN A 47 15.69 31.13 1.64
C ASN A 47 14.35 30.82 2.34
N ARG A 48 14.13 29.57 2.69
CA ARG A 48 12.88 29.12 3.36
C ARG A 48 12.83 29.57 4.82
N SER A 49 11.63 29.95 5.28
CA SER A 49 11.36 30.18 6.69
C SER A 49 11.21 28.87 7.47
N ALA A 50 11.41 28.94 8.79
CA ALA A 50 11.19 27.80 9.68
C ALA A 50 9.75 27.24 9.62
N SER A 51 8.76 28.09 9.33
CA SER A 51 7.37 27.65 9.15
C SER A 51 7.17 26.85 7.87
N GLU A 52 7.88 27.18 6.79
CA GLU A 52 7.84 26.43 5.54
C GLU A 52 8.55 25.08 5.68
N THR A 53 9.66 25.05 6.43
CA THR A 53 10.34 23.81 6.81
C THR A 53 9.43 22.88 7.61
N ALA A 54 8.69 23.40 8.58
CA ALA A 54 7.76 22.58 9.37
C ALA A 54 6.65 21.97 8.49
N LYS A 55 6.02 22.79 7.64
CA LYS A 55 4.99 22.32 6.69
C LYS A 55 5.53 21.25 5.75
N PHE A 56 6.74 21.44 5.23
CA PHE A 56 7.39 20.46 4.38
C PHE A 56 7.53 19.11 5.08
N TYR A 57 8.03 19.08 6.31
CA TYR A 57 8.19 17.82 7.04
C TYR A 57 6.84 17.18 7.39
N ASP A 58 5.81 17.95 7.73
CA ASP A 58 4.47 17.43 7.97
C ASP A 58 3.88 16.78 6.71
N GLU A 59 4.02 17.44 5.56
CA GLU A 59 3.55 16.94 4.25
C GLU A 59 4.29 15.66 3.82
N ILE A 60 5.62 15.63 3.93
CA ILE A 60 6.43 14.44 3.62
C ILE A 60 6.08 13.27 4.56
N ALA A 61 5.82 13.55 5.84
CA ALA A 61 5.41 12.53 6.80
C ALA A 61 4.04 11.92 6.46
N GLU A 62 3.11 12.71 5.92
CA GLU A 62 1.81 12.21 5.45
C GLU A 62 1.97 11.24 4.28
N TYR A 63 2.72 11.62 3.25
CA TYR A 63 2.95 10.75 2.09
C TYR A 63 3.75 9.49 2.42
N HIS A 64 4.71 9.57 3.35
CA HIS A 64 5.38 8.37 3.85
C HIS A 64 4.42 7.42 4.58
N ARG A 65 3.46 7.95 5.34
CA ARG A 65 2.43 7.14 5.99
C ARG A 65 1.53 6.47 4.96
N GLU A 66 1.10 7.20 3.93
CA GLU A 66 0.31 6.63 2.83
C GLU A 66 1.07 5.52 2.08
N ALA A 67 2.35 5.74 1.77
CA ALA A 67 3.19 4.73 1.14
C ALA A 67 3.34 3.49 2.03
N ALA A 68 3.52 3.66 3.34
CA ALA A 68 3.63 2.56 4.28
C ALA A 68 2.32 1.76 4.39
N GLU A 69 1.17 2.44 4.50
CA GLU A 69 -0.16 1.80 4.54
C GLU A 69 -0.43 0.98 3.27
N ALA A 70 -0.09 1.51 2.09
CA ALA A 70 -0.25 0.78 0.83
C ALA A 70 0.59 -0.51 0.79
N MET A 71 1.82 -0.46 1.33
CA MET A 71 2.70 -1.63 1.38
C MET A 71 2.30 -2.64 2.46
N GLU A 72 1.76 -2.18 3.59
CA GLU A 72 1.21 -3.03 4.64
C GLU A 72 0.01 -3.82 4.11
N LEU A 73 -0.94 -3.16 3.45
CA LEU A 73 -2.10 -3.82 2.83
C LEU A 73 -1.68 -4.82 1.75
N LEU A 74 -0.61 -4.51 1.00
CA LEU A 74 -0.07 -5.42 -0.01
C LEU A 74 0.56 -6.64 0.66
N ASP A 75 1.35 -6.45 1.72
CA ASP A 75 1.95 -7.55 2.48
C ASP A 75 0.89 -8.45 3.10
N GLU A 76 -0.15 -7.87 3.72
CA GLU A 76 -1.27 -8.61 4.27
C GLU A 76 -1.98 -9.46 3.21
N HIS A 77 -2.23 -8.89 2.02
CA HIS A 77 -2.85 -9.61 0.90
C HIS A 77 -1.99 -10.79 0.45
N LEU A 78 -0.68 -10.57 0.25
CA LEU A 78 0.24 -11.62 -0.22
C LEU A 78 0.44 -12.71 0.83
N SER A 79 0.63 -12.34 2.09
CA SER A 79 0.77 -13.25 3.23
C SER A 79 -0.49 -14.06 3.48
N GLY A 80 -1.67 -13.50 3.18
CA GLY A 80 -2.96 -14.19 3.23
C GLY A 80 -3.21 -15.19 2.09
N GLY A 81 -2.27 -15.35 1.15
CA GLY A 81 -2.45 -16.18 -0.04
C GLY A 81 -3.31 -15.51 -1.12
N GLY A 82 -3.42 -14.18 -1.07
CA GLY A 82 -4.10 -13.37 -2.06
C GLY A 82 -3.56 -13.61 -3.46
N ARG A 83 -4.46 -13.48 -4.45
CA ARG A 83 -4.09 -13.73 -5.84
C ARG A 83 -3.11 -12.66 -6.30
N LEU A 84 -1.95 -13.10 -6.80
CA LEU A 84 -1.03 -12.23 -7.54
C LEU A 84 -1.65 -11.79 -8.87
N PRO A 85 -1.48 -10.53 -9.28
CA PRO A 85 -1.83 -10.09 -10.62
C PRO A 85 -1.13 -10.93 -11.67
N ASP A 86 -1.82 -11.28 -12.77
CA ASP A 86 -1.24 -12.12 -13.82
C ASP A 86 0.00 -11.47 -14.47
N ALA A 87 0.07 -10.13 -14.49
CA ALA A 87 1.23 -9.37 -14.95
C ALA A 87 2.50 -9.62 -14.11
N TRP A 88 2.39 -10.04 -12.85
CA TRP A 88 3.53 -10.29 -11.96
C TRP A 88 3.98 -11.76 -11.99
N ARG A 89 3.22 -12.64 -12.63
CA ARG A 89 3.49 -14.09 -12.66
C ARG A 89 4.51 -14.50 -13.72
N LEU A 90 4.98 -13.57 -14.54
CA LEU A 90 6.00 -13.83 -15.55
C LEU A 90 7.34 -13.27 -15.08
N GLY A 91 8.09 -14.13 -14.40
CA GLY A 91 9.50 -14.00 -14.06
C GLY A 91 10.16 -15.35 -14.17
#